data_AF-A0A1M6VUA5-F1
#
_entry.id   AF-A0A1M6VUA5-F1
#
_cell.length_a   1.000
_cell.length_b   1.000
_cell.length_c   1.000
_cell.angle_alpha   90.00
_cell.angle_beta   90.00
_cell.angle_gamma   90.00
#
_symmetry.space_group_name_H-M   'P 1'
#
loop_
_entity.id
_entity.type
_entity.pdbx_description
1 polymer ?
#
loop_
_entity_poly.entity_id
_entity_poly.type
_entity_poly.pdbx_seq_one_letter_code
_entity_poly.pdbx_strand_id
1 'polypeptide(L)'
;MLRCSGGRIYTGYAVDVQARYQQHCTGKGARFTKAFPPECILKTFELESKELALRLEARIKKLDKPQKERLTAGDEVLEQSLFSGLSEVLKPKKKRKKIISAKSNPRSGRSQGRCCRR
;
A
#
# COMPACT_ATOMS: atom_id res chain seq x y z
N MET A 1 3.48 4.65 -7.05
CA MET A 1 3.59 6.13 -7.01
C MET A 1 2.32 6.72 -7.59
N LEU A 2 1.77 7.75 -6.95
CA LEU A 2 0.52 8.40 -7.35
C LEU A 2 0.77 9.87 -7.69
N ARG A 3 0.08 10.38 -8.71
CA ARG A 3 -0.06 11.81 -8.95
C ARG A 3 -1.27 12.29 -8.16
N CYS A 4 -1.06 13.23 -7.27
CA CYS A 4 -2.11 13.90 -6.51
C CYS A 4 -2.33 15.31 -7.03
N SER A 5 -3.55 15.81 -6.80
CA SER A 5 -3.94 17.15 -7.20
C SER A 5 -2.93 18.23 -6.77
N GLY A 6 -2.65 19.15 -7.70
CA GLY A 6 -1.66 20.20 -7.55
C GLY A 6 -0.23 19.77 -7.88
N GLY A 7 -0.05 18.77 -8.74
CA GLY A 7 1.26 18.34 -9.23
C GLY A 7 2.15 17.69 -8.16
N ARG A 8 1.53 17.15 -7.10
CA ARG A 8 2.23 16.52 -5.98
C ARG A 8 2.38 15.04 -6.25
N ILE A 9 3.56 14.50 -5.96
CA ILE A 9 3.83 13.07 -6.11
C ILE A 9 3.75 12.41 -4.74
N TYR A 10 2.83 11.47 -4.59
CA TYR A 10 2.73 10.64 -3.39
C TYR A 10 3.40 9.29 -3.61
N THR A 11 4.20 8.87 -2.63
CA THR A 11 4.95 7.61 -2.68
C THR A 11 4.63 6.78 -1.46
N GLY A 12 4.38 5.50 -1.68
CA GLY A 12 3.99 4.54 -0.66
C GLY A 12 3.96 3.12 -1.20
N TYR A 13 4.03 2.14 -0.31
CA TYR A 13 3.79 0.73 -0.63
C TYR A 13 2.34 0.31 -0.31
N ALA A 14 1.84 -0.69 -1.03
CA ALA A 14 0.58 -1.36 -0.77
C ALA A 14 0.69 -2.84 -1.16
N VAL A 15 -0.03 -3.72 -0.46
CA VAL A 15 -0.16 -5.13 -0.86
C VAL A 15 -1.07 -5.24 -2.08
N ASP A 16 -2.17 -4.52 -2.05
CA ASP A 16 -3.10 -4.39 -3.17
C ASP A 16 -3.17 -2.92 -3.59
N VAL A 17 -2.51 -2.59 -4.70
CA VAL A 17 -2.39 -1.21 -5.18
C VAL A 17 -3.74 -0.67 -5.62
N GLN A 18 -4.55 -1.49 -6.29
CA GLN A 18 -5.83 -1.07 -6.85
C GLN A 18 -6.85 -0.75 -5.76
N ALA A 19 -7.01 -1.64 -4.77
CA ALA A 19 -7.89 -1.41 -3.63
C ALA A 19 -7.43 -0.20 -2.81
N ARG A 20 -6.12 -0.02 -2.64
CA ARG A 20 -5.54 1.15 -1.96
C ARG A 20 -5.85 2.44 -2.71
N TYR A 21 -5.69 2.46 -4.03
CA TYR A 21 -6.02 3.62 -4.86
C TYR A 21 -7.52 3.97 -4.74
N GLN A 22 -8.42 2.98 -4.83
CA GLN A 22 -9.85 3.20 -4.64
C GLN A 22 -10.20 3.75 -3.25
N GLN A 23 -9.54 3.28 -2.19
CA GLN A 23 -9.70 3.85 -0.84
C GLN A 23 -9.28 5.32 -0.78
N HIS A 24 -8.21 5.68 -1.49
CA HIS A 24 -7.76 7.06 -1.60
C HIS A 24 -8.75 7.92 -2.41
N CYS A 25 -9.29 7.42 -3.53
CA CYS A 25 -10.32 8.11 -4.32
C CYS A 25 -11.62 8.33 -3.55
N THR A 26 -12.00 7.37 -2.70
CA THR A 26 -13.23 7.44 -1.89
C THR A 26 -13.05 8.22 -0.58
N GLY A 27 -11.88 8.83 -0.34
CA GLY A 27 -11.61 9.64 0.85
C GLY A 27 -11.44 8.85 2.15
N LYS A 28 -11.44 7.51 2.09
CA LYS A 28 -11.17 6.60 3.23
C LYS A 28 -9.67 6.30 3.42
N GLY A 29 -8.82 6.93 2.61
CA GLY A 29 -7.38 6.75 2.63
C GLY A 29 -6.65 7.61 3.68
N ALA A 30 -5.40 7.96 3.38
CA ALA A 30 -4.57 8.79 4.24
C ALA A 30 -5.09 10.24 4.34
N ARG A 31 -4.75 10.93 5.44
CA ARG A 31 -5.05 12.37 5.65
C ARG A 31 -4.62 13.22 4.45
N PHE A 32 -3.46 12.89 3.86
CA PHE A 32 -2.93 13.56 2.67
C PHE A 32 -3.84 13.41 1.45
N THR A 33 -4.27 12.18 1.15
CA THR A 33 -5.13 11.90 -0.02
C THR A 33 -6.55 12.42 0.12
N LYS A 34 -6.98 12.76 1.35
CA LYS A 34 -8.27 13.42 1.59
C LYS A 34 -8.21 14.90 1.21
N ALA A 35 -7.08 15.57 1.43
CA ALA A 35 -6.86 16.95 1.02
C ALA A 35 -6.44 17.06 -0.46
N PHE A 36 -5.70 16.07 -0.96
CA PHE A 36 -5.21 16.01 -2.34
C PHE A 36 -5.58 14.67 -2.97
N PRO A 37 -6.76 14.57 -3.62
CA PRO A 37 -7.19 13.32 -4.23
C PRO A 37 -6.17 12.87 -5.29
N PRO A 38 -5.90 11.55 -5.39
CA PRO A 38 -5.04 11.02 -6.43
C PRO A 38 -5.76 11.08 -7.78
N GLU A 39 -5.08 11.62 -8.78
CA GLU A 39 -5.57 11.73 -10.15
C GLU A 39 -5.26 10.43 -10.90
N CYS A 40 -3.99 10.04 -10.91
CA CYS A 40 -3.52 8.87 -11.67
C CYS A 40 -2.44 8.08 -10.91
N ILE A 41 -2.32 6.80 -11.26
CA ILE A 41 -1.17 5.97 -10.89
C ILE A 41 -0.07 6.25 -11.90
N LEU A 42 1.11 6.70 -11.43
CA LEU A 42 2.23 7.03 -12.31
C LEU A 42 3.11 5.82 -12.61
N LYS A 43 3.43 5.04 -11.57
CA LYS A 43 4.33 3.89 -11.67
C LYS A 43 4.06 2.93 -10.52
N THR A 44 4.12 1.63 -10.78
CA THR A 44 4.01 0.56 -9.80
C THR A 44 5.25 -0.32 -9.87
N PHE A 45 5.66 -0.86 -8.72
CA PHE A 45 6.78 -1.79 -8.63
C PHE A 45 6.29 -3.03 -7.89
N GLU A 46 6.49 -4.19 -8.51
CA GLU A 46 6.12 -5.48 -7.93
C GLU A 46 7.34 -6.09 -7.25
N LEU A 47 7.16 -6.48 -5.98
CA LEU A 47 8.23 -7.00 -5.15
C LEU A 47 7.72 -8.19 -4.34
N GLU A 48 8.55 -9.20 -4.21
CA GLU A 48 8.19 -10.48 -3.59
C GLU A 48 8.07 -10.39 -2.06
N SER A 49 8.73 -9.39 -1.45
CA SER A 49 8.82 -9.25 0.00
C SER A 49 8.48 -7.84 0.47
N LYS A 50 7.75 -7.76 1.59
CA LYS A 50 7.46 -6.48 2.26
C LYS A 50 8.74 -5.71 2.63
N GLU A 51 9.80 -6.43 3.00
CA GLU A 51 11.10 -5.83 3.35
C GLU A 51 11.72 -5.11 2.15
N LEU A 52 11.65 -5.70 0.96
CA LEU A 52 12.07 -5.05 -0.29
C LEU A 52 11.25 -3.80 -0.54
N ALA A 53 9.92 -3.89 -0.40
CA ALA A 53 9.01 -2.76 -0.66
C ALA A 53 9.28 -1.57 0.26
N LEU A 54 9.52 -1.81 1.55
CA LEU A 54 9.84 -0.76 2.51
C LEU A 54 11.21 -0.11 2.23
N ARG A 55 12.21 -0.90 1.83
CA ARG A 55 13.55 -0.38 1.50
C ARG A 55 13.53 0.43 0.20
N LEU A 56 12.81 -0.06 -0.82
CA LEU A 56 12.60 0.67 -2.06
C LEU A 56 11.84 1.98 -1.79
N GLU A 57 10.77 1.95 -0.99
CA GLU A 57 10.04 3.16 -0.60
C GLU A 57 10.96 4.18 0.10
N ALA A 58 11.81 3.73 1.03
CA ALA A 58 12.75 4.61 1.72
C ALA A 58 13.77 5.25 0.76
N ARG A 59 14.24 4.51 -0.24
CA ARG A 59 15.11 5.07 -1.30
C ARG A 59 14.36 6.09 -2.15
N ILE A 60 13.17 5.75 -2.63
CA ILE A 60 12.33 6.65 -3.44
C ILE A 60 11.99 7.93 -2.67
N LYS A 61 11.75 7.84 -1.36
CA LYS A 61 11.51 9.00 -0.49
C LYS A 61 12.69 9.96 -0.45
N LYS A 62 13.92 9.44 -0.43
CA LYS A 62 15.18 10.22 -0.43
C LYS A 62 15.49 10.89 -1.76
N LEU A 63 14.88 10.44 -2.86
CA LEU A 63 15.09 11.06 -4.17
C LEU A 63 14.55 12.49 -4.20
N ASP A 64 15.23 13.34 -4.94
CA ASP A 64 14.78 14.71 -5.18
C ASP A 64 13.60 14.74 -6.17
N LYS A 65 12.92 15.89 -6.27
CA LYS A 65 11.78 16.07 -7.18
C LYS A 65 12.10 15.72 -8.65
N PRO A 66 13.21 16.18 -9.27
CA PRO A 66 13.53 15.84 -10.65
C PRO A 66 13.85 14.36 -10.84
N GLN A 67 14.44 13.69 -9.83
CA GLN A 67 14.69 12.25 -9.90
C GLN A 67 13.39 11.45 -9.85
N LYS A 68 12.41 11.90 -9.05
CA LYS A 68 11.07 11.30 -9.04
C LYS A 68 10.36 11.49 -10.38
N GLU A 69 10.54 12.62 -11.04
CA GLU A 69 9.97 12.87 -12.38
C GLU A 69 10.63 11.98 -13.45
N ARG A 70 11.96 11.81 -13.42
CA ARG A 70 12.66 10.84 -14.27
C ARG A 70 12.17 9.41 -14.06
N LEU A 71 11.95 9.02 -12.80
CA LEU A 71 11.40 7.71 -12.48
C LEU A 71 9.99 7.51 -13.06
N THR A 72 9.18 8.57 -13.10
CA THR A 72 7.85 8.52 -13.72
C THR A 72 7.89 8.56 -15.25
N ALA A 73 8.96 9.11 -15.82
CA ALA A 73 9.20 9.09 -17.27
C ALA A 73 9.72 7.74 -17.79
N GLY A 74 10.01 6.78 -16.89
CA GLY A 74 10.51 5.46 -17.27
C GLY A 74 12.03 5.40 -17.45
N ASP A 75 12.79 6.18 -16.68
CA ASP A 75 14.25 6.13 -16.70
C ASP A 75 14.76 4.78 -16.13
N GLU A 76 15.07 3.85 -17.03
CA GLU A 76 15.50 2.49 -16.70
C GLU A 76 16.79 2.45 -15.89
N VAL A 77 17.70 3.41 -16.10
CA VAL A 77 18.98 3.50 -15.39
C VAL A 77 18.74 3.82 -13.91
N LEU A 78 17.86 4.77 -13.63
CA LEU A 78 17.47 5.10 -12.26
C LEU A 78 16.73 3.93 -11.60
N GLU A 79 15.85 3.25 -12.33
CA GLU A 79 15.19 2.03 -11.86
C GLU A 79 16.24 0.97 -11.46
N GLN A 80 17.17 0.63 -12.34
CA GLN A 80 18.22 -0.35 -12.08
C GLN A 80 19.10 0.04 -10.89
N SER A 81 19.47 1.31 -10.75
CA SER A 81 20.24 1.80 -9.59
C SER A 81 19.48 1.58 -8.26
N LEU A 82 18.17 1.81 -8.27
CA LEU A 82 17.32 1.56 -7.10
C LEU A 82 17.24 0.07 -6.75
N PHE A 83 17.16 -0.81 -7.76
CA PHE A 83 17.08 -2.27 -7.59
C PHE A 83 18.43 -2.93 -7.24
N SER A 84 19.53 -2.45 -7.82
CA SER A 84 20.87 -3.07 -7.67
C SER A 84 21.29 -3.22 -6.21
N GLY A 85 21.02 -2.21 -5.36
CA GLY A 85 21.38 -2.31 -3.94
C GLY A 85 20.33 -3.01 -3.06
N LEU A 86 19.25 -3.58 -3.62
CA LEU A 86 18.20 -4.30 -2.87
C LEU A 86 18.42 -5.82 -2.89
N SER A 87 18.99 -6.36 -3.97
CA SER A 87 19.24 -7.79 -4.17
C SER A 87 20.33 -8.36 -3.24
N GLU A 88 21.33 -7.56 -2.87
CA GLU A 88 22.48 -8.04 -2.08
C GLU A 88 22.18 -8.27 -0.58
N VAL A 89 21.12 -7.67 -0.02
CA VAL A 89 20.99 -7.52 1.43
C VAL A 89 19.89 -8.38 2.06
N LEU A 90 19.36 -9.38 1.36
CA LEU A 90 18.30 -10.23 1.88
C LEU A 90 18.67 -11.71 1.74
N LYS A 91 19.43 -12.23 2.73
CA LYS A 91 19.37 -13.67 3.03
C LYS A 91 17.92 -14.02 3.32
N PRO A 92 17.36 -15.10 2.74
CA PRO A 92 15.95 -15.43 2.86
C PRO A 92 15.59 -15.66 4.33
N LYS A 93 14.71 -14.81 4.90
CA LYS A 93 14.14 -15.04 6.22
C LYS A 93 13.10 -16.16 6.10
N LYS A 94 13.42 -17.33 6.65
CA LYS A 94 12.56 -18.53 6.71
C LYS A 94 11.12 -18.16 7.11
N LYS A 95 10.14 -18.65 6.33
CA LYS A 95 8.70 -18.52 6.60
C LYS A 95 8.38 -18.97 8.03
N ARG A 96 7.88 -18.06 8.89
CA ARG A 96 7.18 -18.46 10.12
C ARG A 96 5.76 -18.90 9.73
N LYS A 97 5.49 -20.19 9.84
CA LYS A 97 4.14 -20.78 9.72
C LYS A 97 3.19 -20.02 10.65
N LYS A 98 2.13 -19.41 10.10
CA LYS A 98 1.07 -18.81 10.91
C LYS A 98 0.09 -19.93 11.25
N ILE A 99 0.08 -20.32 12.52
CA ILE A 99 -0.93 -21.23 13.09
C ILE A 99 -2.27 -20.51 12.98
N ILE A 100 -3.16 -21.07 12.17
CA ILE A 100 -4.58 -20.71 12.08
C ILE A 100 -5.22 -20.99 13.45
N SER A 101 -5.46 -19.96 14.25
CA SER A 101 -6.33 -20.07 15.41
C SER A 101 -7.77 -19.84 14.96
N ALA A 102 -8.58 -20.89 15.08
CA ALA A 102 -9.97 -20.95 14.68
C ALA A 102 -10.82 -19.91 15.43
N LYS A 103 -11.62 -19.14 14.70
CA LYS A 103 -12.72 -18.36 15.27
C LYS A 103 -13.97 -19.25 15.30
N SER A 104 -14.31 -19.79 16.47
CA SER A 104 -15.66 -20.29 16.73
C SER A 104 -16.57 -19.09 17.02
N ASN A 105 -17.54 -18.85 16.14
CA ASN A 105 -18.60 -17.87 16.34
C ASN A 105 -19.93 -18.52 16.02
N PRO A 106 -20.85 -18.69 16.97
CA PRO A 106 -22.25 -18.88 16.65
C PRO A 106 -23.03 -17.57 16.85
N ARG A 107 -23.49 -16.99 15.73
CA ARG A 107 -24.67 -16.10 15.70
C ARG A 107 -25.91 -16.97 15.54
N SER A 108 -26.89 -16.81 16.42
CA SER A 108 -28.35 -16.90 16.19
C SER A 108 -29.04 -16.96 17.58
N GLY A 109 -30.15 -16.32 17.86
CA GLY A 109 -31.07 -15.56 17.03
C GLY A 109 -32.02 -14.70 17.89
N ARG A 110 -32.66 -13.74 17.21
CA ARG A 110 -33.86 -13.04 17.67
C ARG A 110 -34.96 -14.05 18.00
N SER A 111 -35.78 -13.77 19.00
CA SER A 111 -37.23 -14.00 18.93
C SER A 111 -37.96 -13.19 20.00
N GLN A 112 -39.06 -12.58 19.58
CA GLN A 112 -39.93 -11.68 20.32
C GLN A 112 -40.62 -12.37 21.49
N GLY A 113 -40.90 -11.62 22.56
CA GLY A 113 -41.73 -12.08 23.67
C GLY A 113 -42.46 -10.91 24.31
N ARG A 114 -43.57 -10.48 23.68
CA ARG A 114 -44.67 -9.84 24.41
C ARG A 114 -45.20 -10.88 25.40
N CYS A 115 -45.24 -10.57 26.69
CA CYS A 115 -46.11 -11.28 27.60
C CYS A 115 -46.81 -10.27 28.50
N CYS A 116 -48.13 -10.40 28.52
CA CYS A 116 -49.11 -9.57 29.18
C CYS A 116 -49.12 -9.76 30.70
N ARG A 117 -49.96 -8.95 31.35
CA ARG A 117 -50.52 -9.04 32.72
C ARG A 117 -49.64 -8.38 33.78
N ARG A 118 -50.17 -7.58 34.70
CA ARG A 118 -51.54 -7.13 34.99
C ARG A 118 -51.42 -5.88 35.86
#